data_AF-A0A660NEP8-F1
#
_entry.id   AF-A0A660NEP8-F1
#
_cell.length_a   1.000
_cell.length_b   1.000
_cell.length_c   1.000
_cell.angle_alpha   90.00
_cell.angle_beta   90.00
_cell.angle_gamma   90.00
#
_symmetry.space_group_name_H-M   'P 1'
#
loop_
_entity.id
_entity.type
_entity.pdbx_description
1 polymer ?
#
loop_
_entity_poly.entity_id
_entity_poly.type
_entity_poly.pdbx_seq_one_letter_code
_entity_poly.pdbx_strand_id
1 'polypeptide(L)'
;MRELDYLKVMSREYPTRKDAISEMINLRAIMGLPKGTEYFFSDLHGEHLAFAHLLRSSSGMTRQKIRETFGHLIYEWEEKELANLIYYPERNLEKKEVEGKKTKEWESLIIYRLIKILRAVSSKYTRSKVRKRMPAEFAYIMDELLNVDNTDENKAVYYNELVQTIIDLGIADELIVALCN
;
A
#
# COMPACT_ATOMS: atom_id res chain seq x y z
N MET A 1 -5.36 36.39 -27.78
CA MET A 1 -4.01 35.90 -28.13
C MET A 1 -3.56 34.78 -27.20
N ARG A 2 -3.45 35.01 -25.87
CA ARG A 2 -3.07 33.95 -24.90
C ARG A 2 -3.91 32.66 -24.95
N GLU A 3 -5.22 32.77 -25.13
CA GLU A 3 -6.12 31.59 -25.12
C GLU A 3 -5.85 30.62 -26.28
N LEU A 4 -5.58 31.14 -27.48
CA LEU A 4 -5.23 30.32 -28.64
C LEU A 4 -3.90 29.60 -28.43
N ASP A 5 -2.93 30.27 -27.78
CA ASP A 5 -1.63 29.67 -27.46
C ASP A 5 -1.77 28.54 -26.43
N TYR A 6 -2.63 28.70 -25.40
CA TYR A 6 -2.96 27.63 -24.47
C TYR A 6 -3.64 26.45 -25.16
N LEU A 7 -4.63 26.71 -26.02
CA LEU A 7 -5.34 25.66 -26.76
C LEU A 7 -4.41 24.91 -27.72
N LYS A 8 -3.46 25.60 -28.36
CA LYS A 8 -2.42 24.95 -29.19
C LYS A 8 -1.53 24.01 -28.38
N VAL A 9 -1.11 24.42 -27.18
CA VAL A 9 -0.33 23.55 -26.28
C VAL A 9 -1.17 22.34 -25.83
N MET A 10 -2.41 22.58 -25.38
CA MET A 10 -3.33 21.52 -24.95
C MET A 10 -3.65 20.53 -26.08
N SER A 11 -3.78 20.99 -27.33
CA SER A 11 -4.05 20.10 -28.47
C SER A 11 -2.96 19.06 -28.74
N ARG A 12 -1.74 19.26 -28.19
CA ARG A 12 -0.66 18.27 -28.26
C ARG A 12 -0.91 17.07 -27.33
N GLU A 13 -1.48 17.31 -26.16
CA GLU A 13 -1.80 16.25 -25.18
C GLU A 13 -3.22 15.72 -25.33
N TYR A 14 -4.15 16.55 -25.84
CA TYR A 14 -5.56 16.20 -26.06
C TYR A 14 -5.99 16.52 -27.51
N PRO A 15 -5.59 15.69 -28.49
CA PRO A 15 -5.82 15.98 -29.91
C PRO A 15 -7.30 16.00 -30.31
N THR A 16 -8.13 15.22 -29.61
CA THR A 16 -9.56 15.14 -29.88
C THR A 16 -10.40 15.64 -28.70
N ARG A 17 -11.65 16.04 -29.02
CA ARG A 17 -12.66 16.34 -28.00
C ARG A 17 -12.87 15.18 -27.02
N LYS A 18 -12.77 13.93 -27.50
CA LYS A 18 -12.94 12.74 -26.65
C LYS A 18 -11.79 12.60 -25.66
N ASP A 19 -10.54 12.86 -26.08
CA ASP A 19 -9.37 12.82 -25.20
C ASP A 19 -9.49 13.84 -24.06
N ALA A 20 -9.84 15.09 -24.42
CA ALA A 20 -10.06 16.15 -23.44
C ALA A 20 -11.20 15.81 -22.46
N ILE A 21 -12.33 15.30 -22.95
CA ILE A 21 -13.46 14.89 -22.10
C ILE A 21 -13.04 13.75 -21.16
N SER A 22 -12.31 12.75 -21.68
CA SER A 22 -11.87 11.61 -20.88
C SER A 22 -10.95 12.05 -19.75
N GLU A 23 -10.02 12.96 -20.02
CA GLU A 23 -9.14 13.46 -18.97
C GLU A 23 -9.88 14.37 -17.98
N MET A 24 -10.83 15.17 -18.43
CA MET A 24 -11.69 15.94 -17.53
C MET A 24 -12.48 15.03 -16.57
N ILE A 25 -12.99 13.90 -17.05
CA ILE A 25 -13.67 12.90 -16.20
C ILE A 25 -12.69 12.32 -15.18
N ASN A 26 -11.50 11.91 -15.62
CA ASN A 26 -10.44 11.36 -14.76
C ASN A 26 -10.03 12.35 -13.65
N LEU A 27 -9.70 13.59 -14.02
CA LEU A 27 -9.29 14.63 -13.07
C LEU A 27 -10.41 14.98 -12.08
N ARG A 28 -11.66 15.10 -12.55
CA ARG A 28 -12.81 15.32 -11.66
C ARG A 28 -13.02 14.17 -10.68
N ALA A 29 -12.85 12.93 -11.13
CA ALA A 29 -12.94 11.77 -10.24
C ALA A 29 -11.83 11.79 -9.18
N ILE A 30 -10.59 12.11 -9.57
CA ILE A 30 -9.46 12.23 -8.64
C ILE A 30 -9.70 13.34 -7.60
N MET A 31 -10.27 14.48 -7.99
CA MET A 31 -10.61 15.57 -7.06
C MET A 31 -11.66 15.19 -6.01
N GLY A 32 -12.45 14.14 -6.26
CA GLY A 32 -13.41 13.59 -5.29
C GLY A 32 -12.79 12.69 -4.23
N LEU A 33 -11.52 12.31 -4.37
CA LEU A 33 -10.84 11.45 -3.40
C LEU A 33 -10.37 12.23 -2.15
N PRO A 34 -10.30 11.58 -0.98
CA PRO A 34 -9.71 12.18 0.21
C PRO A 34 -8.27 12.66 -0.04
N LYS A 35 -7.87 13.73 0.64
CA LYS A 35 -6.49 14.21 0.58
C LYS A 35 -5.50 13.16 1.10
N GLY A 36 -4.32 13.13 0.49
CA GLY A 36 -3.19 12.33 0.94
C GLY A 36 -2.57 12.85 2.24
N THR A 37 -1.56 12.15 2.74
CA THR A 37 -0.74 12.62 3.86
C THR A 37 0.27 13.64 3.34
N GLU A 38 0.33 14.81 3.95
CA GLU A 38 1.30 15.87 3.62
C GLU A 38 2.28 16.02 4.80
N TYR A 39 3.57 16.19 4.49
CA TYR A 39 4.58 16.46 5.50
C TYR A 39 5.06 17.90 5.38
N PHE A 40 5.18 18.58 6.52
CA PHE A 40 5.78 19.90 6.63
C PHE A 40 7.01 19.78 7.53
N PHE A 41 8.19 20.03 6.97
CA PHE A 41 9.46 19.96 7.68
C PHE A 41 10.15 21.32 7.62
N SER A 42 10.60 21.83 8.76
CA SER A 42 11.31 23.11 8.86
C SER A 42 12.75 22.98 9.39
N ASP A 43 13.11 21.85 9.99
CA ASP A 43 14.42 21.62 10.60
C ASP A 43 14.92 20.20 10.28
N LEU A 44 16.01 20.12 9.50
CA LEU A 44 16.61 18.88 9.01
C LEU A 44 18.13 18.89 9.29
N HIS A 45 18.54 19.24 10.51
CA HIS A 45 19.95 19.33 10.87
C HIS A 45 20.53 18.00 11.40
N GLY A 46 21.01 17.12 10.52
CA GLY A 46 21.87 15.97 10.87
C GLY A 46 21.17 14.74 11.47
N GLU A 47 19.91 14.86 11.88
CA GLU A 47 19.04 13.83 12.47
C GLU A 47 18.46 12.83 11.43
N HIS A 48 19.31 12.33 10.51
CA HIS A 48 18.86 11.50 9.38
C HIS A 48 18.11 10.21 9.80
N LEU A 49 18.50 9.59 10.93
CA LEU A 49 17.84 8.38 11.44
C LEU A 49 16.44 8.67 11.99
N ALA A 50 16.30 9.73 12.80
CA ALA A 50 15.00 10.16 13.31
C ALA A 50 14.07 10.56 12.17
N PHE A 51 14.60 11.24 11.15
CA PHE A 51 13.86 11.60 9.95
C PHE A 51 13.41 10.38 9.14
N ALA A 52 14.30 9.42 8.90
CA ALA A 52 13.94 8.17 8.21
C ALA A 52 12.85 7.41 8.97
N HIS A 53 12.92 7.37 10.31
CA HIS A 53 11.88 6.78 11.13
C HIS A 53 10.56 7.54 11.04
N LEU A 54 10.59 8.87 10.99
CA LEU A 54 9.39 9.69 10.84
C LEU A 54 8.71 9.42 9.49
N LEU A 55 9.47 9.32 8.40
CA LEU A 55 8.93 8.93 7.10
C LEU A 55 8.33 7.51 7.11
N ARG A 56 9.05 6.53 7.65
CA ARG A 56 8.58 5.13 7.76
C ARG A 56 7.32 4.99 8.62
N SER A 57 7.27 5.71 9.74
CA SER A 57 6.11 5.72 10.64
C SER A 57 4.93 6.52 10.12
N SER A 58 5.13 7.21 9.00
CA SER A 58 4.25 8.23 8.49
C SER A 58 3.83 9.26 9.54
N SER A 59 4.79 9.72 10.35
CA SER A 59 4.56 10.58 11.51
C SER A 59 3.49 10.02 12.47
N GLY A 60 3.46 8.70 12.65
CA GLY A 60 2.50 7.97 13.50
C GLY A 60 1.22 7.54 12.80
N MET A 61 0.96 8.00 11.57
CA MET A 61 -0.26 7.66 10.82
C MET A 61 -0.37 6.16 10.51
N THR A 62 0.75 5.47 10.30
CA THR A 62 0.73 4.02 10.05
C THR A 62 0.10 3.27 11.22
N ARG A 63 0.51 3.59 12.46
CA ARG A 63 -0.02 2.96 13.67
C ARG A 63 -1.51 3.28 13.85
N GLN A 64 -1.89 4.53 13.57
CA GLN A 64 -3.30 4.93 13.58
C GLN A 64 -4.13 4.11 12.58
N LYS A 65 -3.64 3.90 11.35
CA LYS A 65 -4.34 3.10 10.34
C LYS A 65 -4.46 1.63 10.71
N ILE A 66 -3.44 1.05 11.35
CA ILE A 66 -3.54 -0.31 11.91
C ILE A 66 -4.67 -0.35 12.95
N ARG A 67 -4.69 0.59 13.89
CA ARG A 67 -5.73 0.68 14.92
C ARG A 67 -7.13 0.87 14.33
N GLU A 68 -7.29 1.71 13.31
CA GLU A 68 -8.58 1.90 12.63
C GLU A 68 -9.02 0.62 11.89
N THR A 69 -8.07 -0.15 11.35
CA THR A 69 -8.35 -1.36 10.55
C THR A 69 -8.75 -2.56 11.41
N PHE A 70 -8.11 -2.73 12.57
CA PHE A 70 -8.34 -3.87 13.45
C PHE A 70 -9.13 -3.53 14.72
N GLY A 71 -9.13 -2.27 15.16
CA GLY A 71 -9.82 -1.84 16.37
C GLY A 71 -9.41 -2.69 17.58
N HIS A 72 -10.40 -3.38 18.15
CA HIS A 72 -10.26 -4.29 19.29
C HIS A 72 -10.02 -5.76 18.90
N LEU A 73 -9.83 -6.06 17.60
CA LEU A 73 -9.57 -7.42 17.11
C LEU A 73 -8.15 -7.92 17.40
N ILE A 74 -7.22 -7.03 17.71
CA ILE A 74 -5.83 -7.36 18.05
C ILE A 74 -5.42 -6.61 19.31
N TYR A 75 -4.47 -7.17 20.05
CA TYR A 75 -3.93 -6.52 21.24
C TYR A 75 -3.01 -5.34 20.87
N GLU A 76 -2.80 -4.42 21.80
CA GLU A 76 -1.91 -3.26 21.59
C GLU A 76 -0.45 -3.68 21.27
N TRP A 77 0.00 -4.81 21.82
CA TRP A 77 1.34 -5.33 21.51
C TRP A 77 1.43 -5.86 20.07
N GLU A 78 0.37 -6.47 19.54
CA GLU A 78 0.31 -6.89 18.13
C GLU A 78 0.26 -5.70 17.19
N GLU A 79 -0.49 -4.64 17.56
CA GLU A 79 -0.51 -3.37 16.83
C GLU A 79 0.91 -2.79 16.71
N LYS A 80 1.68 -2.82 17.82
CA LYS A 80 3.08 -2.37 17.85
C LYS A 80 4.00 -3.26 17.02
N GLU A 81 3.84 -4.59 17.10
CA GLU A 81 4.63 -5.51 16.27
C GLU A 81 4.38 -5.29 14.79
N LEU A 82 3.11 -5.15 14.39
CA LEU A 82 2.73 -4.92 12.99
C LEU A 82 3.21 -3.56 12.49
N ALA A 83 3.15 -2.52 13.32
CA ALA A 83 3.73 -1.21 13.00
C ALA A 83 5.25 -1.31 12.79
N ASN A 84 5.96 -1.98 13.69
CA ASN A 84 7.41 -2.17 13.59
C ASN A 84 7.80 -2.96 12.35
N LEU A 85 7.01 -3.99 11.99
CA LEU A 85 7.20 -4.74 10.75
C LEU A 85 7.10 -3.81 9.53
N ILE A 86 6.06 -2.97 9.45
CA ILE A 86 5.93 -2.02 8.33
C ILE A 86 7.09 -1.02 8.28
N TYR A 87 7.62 -0.61 9.43
CA TYR A 87 8.72 0.35 9.48
C TYR A 87 10.06 -0.24 9.03
N TYR A 88 10.30 -1.50 9.37
CA TYR A 88 11.59 -2.17 9.21
C TYR A 88 11.36 -3.66 8.87
N PRO A 89 10.83 -3.99 7.69
CA PRO A 89 10.34 -5.33 7.40
C PRO A 89 11.45 -6.38 7.45
N GLU A 90 12.59 -6.12 6.84
CA GLU A 90 13.72 -7.07 6.78
C GLU A 90 14.22 -7.43 8.18
N ARG A 91 14.43 -6.41 9.02
CA ARG A 91 14.89 -6.59 10.41
C ARG A 91 13.89 -7.37 11.25
N ASN A 92 12.59 -7.15 11.06
CA ASN A 92 11.57 -7.84 11.84
C ASN A 92 11.39 -9.29 11.37
N LEU A 93 11.50 -9.56 10.06
CA LEU A 93 11.50 -10.91 9.51
C LEU A 93 12.70 -11.71 10.04
N GLU A 94 13.91 -11.16 9.96
CA GLU A 94 15.12 -11.78 10.52
C GLU A 94 14.97 -12.07 12.02
N LYS A 95 14.43 -11.11 12.78
CA LYS A 95 14.17 -11.30 14.21
C LYS A 95 13.21 -12.47 14.47
N LYS A 96 12.12 -12.59 13.71
CA LYS A 96 11.15 -13.69 13.86
C LYS A 96 11.74 -15.03 13.47
N GLU A 97 12.63 -15.07 12.48
CA GLU A 97 13.39 -16.25 12.09
C GLU A 97 14.29 -16.72 13.23
N VAL A 98 15.13 -15.83 13.79
CA VAL A 98 16.05 -16.15 14.89
C VAL A 98 15.30 -16.60 16.15
N GLU A 99 14.11 -16.04 16.41
CA GLU A 99 13.25 -16.47 17.52
C GLU A 99 12.55 -17.81 17.27
N GLY A 100 12.65 -18.40 16.08
CA GLY A 100 11.94 -19.62 15.68
C GLY A 100 10.42 -19.44 15.60
N LYS A 101 9.95 -18.20 15.38
CA LYS A 101 8.52 -17.83 15.35
C LYS A 101 8.00 -17.55 13.94
N LYS A 102 8.85 -17.60 12.93
CA LYS A 102 8.48 -17.40 11.52
C LYS A 102 7.90 -18.71 10.94
N THR A 103 6.67 -19.04 11.32
CA THR A 103 5.97 -20.21 10.77
C THR A 103 5.14 -19.83 9.55
N LYS A 104 4.74 -20.82 8.74
CA LYS A 104 3.84 -20.60 7.59
C LYS A 104 2.52 -19.95 8.00
N GLU A 105 1.98 -20.33 9.16
CA GLU A 105 0.77 -19.73 9.72
C GLU A 105 0.98 -18.26 10.08
N TRP A 106 2.16 -17.93 10.63
CA TRP A 106 2.52 -16.56 10.93
C TRP A 106 2.66 -15.72 9.65
N GLU A 107 3.34 -16.23 8.62
CA GLU A 107 3.47 -15.55 7.33
C GLU A 107 2.10 -15.30 6.68
N SER A 108 1.25 -16.33 6.65
CA SER A 108 -0.13 -16.22 6.14
C SER A 108 -0.93 -15.15 6.89
N LEU A 109 -0.86 -15.14 8.23
CA LEU A 109 -1.52 -14.14 9.07
C LEU A 109 -1.00 -12.73 8.78
N ILE A 110 0.30 -12.56 8.65
CA ILE A 110 0.92 -11.26 8.37
C ILE A 110 0.55 -10.74 6.99
N ILE A 111 0.61 -11.59 5.95
CA ILE A 111 0.19 -11.23 4.59
C ILE A 111 -1.28 -10.78 4.61
N TYR A 112 -2.17 -11.54 5.26
CA TYR A 112 -3.57 -11.15 5.40
C TYR A 112 -3.74 -9.79 6.10
N ARG A 113 -3.02 -9.57 7.20
CA ARG A 113 -3.08 -8.32 7.97
C ARG A 113 -2.58 -7.12 7.15
N LEU A 114 -1.47 -7.28 6.43
CA LEU A 114 -0.91 -6.25 5.56
C LEU A 114 -1.85 -5.90 4.40
N ILE A 115 -2.43 -6.90 3.73
CA ILE A 115 -3.41 -6.69 2.66
C ILE A 115 -4.64 -5.93 3.17
N LYS A 116 -5.13 -6.27 4.38
CA LYS A 116 -6.28 -5.55 4.98
C LYS A 116 -5.96 -4.08 5.25
N ILE A 117 -4.77 -3.78 5.76
CA ILE A 117 -4.31 -2.40 5.96
C ILE A 117 -4.16 -1.68 4.63
N LEU A 118 -3.54 -2.31 3.64
CA LEU A 118 -3.33 -1.72 2.32
C LEU A 118 -4.66 -1.39 1.66
N ARG A 119 -5.69 -2.26 1.73
CA ARG A 119 -7.05 -1.95 1.25
C ARG A 119 -7.61 -0.68 1.91
N ALA A 120 -7.44 -0.54 3.22
CA ALA A 120 -7.90 0.64 3.95
C ALA A 120 -7.15 1.91 3.52
N VAL A 121 -5.82 1.83 3.39
CA VAL A 121 -4.97 2.97 3.02
C VAL A 121 -5.08 3.32 1.54
N SER A 122 -5.29 2.34 0.66
CA SER A 122 -5.37 2.52 -0.79
C SER A 122 -6.70 3.12 -1.24
N SER A 123 -7.74 3.05 -0.40
CA SER A 123 -9.09 3.56 -0.69
C SER A 123 -9.14 5.05 -1.07
N LYS A 124 -8.14 5.84 -0.66
CA LYS A 124 -8.01 7.27 -1.02
C LYS A 124 -7.28 7.52 -2.35
N TYR A 125 -6.95 6.47 -3.09
CA TYR A 125 -6.23 6.54 -4.36
C TYR A 125 -6.95 5.74 -5.44
N THR A 126 -6.77 6.13 -6.70
CA THR A 126 -7.27 5.33 -7.83
C THR A 126 -6.50 4.02 -7.94
N ARG A 127 -7.14 2.96 -8.47
CA ARG A 127 -6.46 1.68 -8.74
C ARG A 127 -5.21 1.85 -9.60
N SER A 128 -5.25 2.72 -10.60
CA SER A 128 -4.08 3.03 -11.43
C SER A 128 -2.93 3.65 -10.62
N LYS A 129 -3.23 4.57 -9.69
CA LYS A 129 -2.21 5.19 -8.84
C LYS A 129 -1.55 4.15 -7.91
N VAL A 130 -2.35 3.24 -7.35
CA VAL A 130 -1.89 2.16 -6.47
C VAL A 130 -1.03 1.16 -7.26
N ARG A 131 -1.51 0.71 -8.43
CA ARG A 131 -0.79 -0.20 -9.32
C ARG A 131 0.57 0.35 -9.76
N LYS A 132 0.66 1.65 -10.06
CA LYS A 132 1.92 2.32 -10.42
C LYS A 132 2.94 2.42 -9.28
N ARG A 133 2.54 2.16 -8.03
CA ARG A 133 3.43 2.14 -6.86
C ARG A 133 3.95 0.75 -6.53
N MET A 134 3.32 -0.31 -7.03
CA MET A 134 3.74 -1.68 -6.76
C MET A 134 5.07 -1.99 -7.47
N PRO A 135 5.96 -2.78 -6.84
CA PRO A 135 7.12 -3.36 -7.51
C PRO A 135 6.70 -4.18 -8.73
N ALA A 136 7.43 -4.06 -9.84
CA ALA A 136 7.04 -4.68 -11.11
C ALA A 136 6.86 -6.21 -11.02
N GLU A 137 7.72 -6.87 -10.25
CA GLU A 137 7.70 -8.32 -10.02
C GLU A 137 6.49 -8.79 -9.20
N PHE A 138 6.00 -7.98 -8.26
CA PHE A 138 4.85 -8.32 -7.41
C PHE A 138 3.54 -7.64 -7.84
N ALA A 139 3.56 -6.76 -8.83
CA ALA A 139 2.42 -5.93 -9.19
C ALA A 139 1.17 -6.74 -9.52
N TYR A 140 1.33 -7.90 -10.18
CA TYR A 140 0.19 -8.78 -10.47
C TYR A 140 -0.39 -9.37 -9.18
N ILE A 141 0.45 -10.02 -8.36
CA ILE A 141 0.02 -10.72 -7.14
C ILE A 141 -0.58 -9.75 -6.13
N MET A 142 0.05 -8.59 -5.92
CA MET A 142 -0.46 -7.57 -4.99
C MET A 142 -1.81 -7.02 -5.46
N ASP A 143 -2.00 -6.78 -6.75
CA ASP A 143 -3.30 -6.31 -7.27
C ASP A 143 -4.39 -7.39 -7.14
N GLU A 144 -4.07 -8.66 -7.39
CA GLU A 144 -5.01 -9.76 -7.10
C GLU A 144 -5.37 -9.78 -5.61
N LEU A 145 -4.38 -9.84 -4.71
CA LEU A 145 -4.62 -9.88 -3.26
C LEU A 145 -5.40 -8.65 -2.76
N LEU A 146 -5.20 -7.47 -3.33
CA LEU A 146 -5.94 -6.27 -2.92
C LEU A 146 -7.37 -6.22 -3.44
N ASN A 147 -7.65 -6.77 -4.63
CA ASN A 147 -8.96 -6.60 -5.29
C ASN A 147 -9.85 -7.84 -5.27
N VAL A 148 -9.34 -9.02 -4.89
CA VAL A 148 -10.17 -10.22 -4.71
C VAL A 148 -11.19 -9.97 -3.60
N ASP A 149 -12.45 -9.95 -4.00
CA ASP A 149 -13.60 -9.82 -3.11
C ASP A 149 -13.87 -11.17 -2.43
N ASN A 150 -13.70 -11.22 -1.11
CA ASN A 150 -13.87 -12.44 -0.32
C ASN A 150 -15.34 -12.71 0.05
N THR A 151 -16.30 -12.03 -0.58
CA THR A 151 -17.74 -12.30 -0.40
C THR A 151 -18.23 -13.53 -1.17
N ASP A 152 -17.48 -13.96 -2.20
CA ASP A 152 -17.74 -15.18 -2.97
C ASP A 152 -16.85 -16.32 -2.43
N GLU A 153 -17.45 -17.45 -2.07
CA GLU A 153 -16.73 -18.62 -1.55
C GLU A 153 -15.62 -19.09 -2.48
N ASN A 154 -15.84 -19.08 -3.80
CA ASN A 154 -14.82 -19.49 -4.76
C ASN A 154 -13.62 -18.54 -4.74
N LYS A 155 -13.87 -17.24 -4.56
CA LYS A 155 -12.81 -16.23 -4.46
C LYS A 155 -12.06 -16.30 -3.14
N ALA A 156 -12.74 -16.66 -2.05
CA ALA A 156 -12.09 -16.89 -0.76
C ALA A 156 -11.14 -18.11 -0.83
N VAL A 157 -11.56 -19.20 -1.47
CA VAL A 157 -10.68 -20.37 -1.72
C VAL A 157 -9.48 -19.96 -2.57
N TYR A 158 -9.71 -19.28 -3.70
CA TYR A 158 -8.65 -18.77 -4.57
C TYR A 158 -7.64 -17.88 -3.83
N TYR A 159 -8.13 -16.95 -3.00
CA TYR A 159 -7.27 -16.07 -2.20
C TYR A 159 -6.36 -16.89 -1.27
N ASN A 160 -6.93 -17.88 -0.58
CA ASN A 160 -6.17 -18.73 0.34
C ASN A 160 -5.14 -19.58 -0.39
N GLU A 161 -5.51 -20.18 -1.53
CA GLU A 161 -4.58 -20.94 -2.38
C GLU A 161 -3.42 -20.07 -2.89
N LEU A 162 -3.71 -18.83 -3.28
CA LEU A 162 -2.69 -17.88 -3.73
C LEU A 162 -1.68 -17.58 -2.61
N VAL A 163 -2.16 -17.29 -1.39
CA VAL A 163 -1.29 -17.05 -0.22
C VAL A 163 -0.48 -18.28 0.14
N GLN A 164 -1.08 -19.47 0.15
CA GLN A 164 -0.36 -20.72 0.43
C GLN A 164 0.71 -20.99 -0.63
N THR A 165 0.39 -20.78 -1.92
CA THR A 165 1.36 -20.95 -3.01
C THR A 165 2.57 -20.03 -2.85
N ILE A 166 2.35 -18.76 -2.47
CA ILE A 166 3.43 -17.79 -2.20
C ILE A 166 4.36 -18.29 -1.08
N ILE A 167 3.78 -18.83 0.00
CA ILE A 167 4.52 -19.37 1.14
C ILE A 167 5.28 -20.64 0.75
N ASP A 168 4.63 -21.56 0.04
CA ASP A 168 5.23 -22.84 -0.38
C ASP A 168 6.37 -22.66 -1.39
N LEU A 169 6.28 -21.63 -2.24
CA LEU A 169 7.35 -21.24 -3.15
C LEU A 169 8.50 -20.49 -2.46
N GLY A 170 8.37 -20.15 -1.17
CA GLY A 170 9.41 -19.50 -0.38
C GLY A 170 9.62 -18.02 -0.71
N ILE A 171 8.61 -17.35 -1.28
CA ILE A 171 8.68 -15.92 -1.66
C ILE A 171 7.88 -15.00 -0.71
N ALA A 172 7.51 -15.51 0.47
CA ALA A 172 6.67 -14.80 1.44
C ALA A 172 7.40 -13.59 2.04
N ASP A 173 8.69 -13.73 2.37
CA ASP A 173 9.49 -12.65 2.94
C ASP A 173 9.61 -11.47 1.97
N GLU A 174 9.92 -11.73 0.69
CA GLU A 174 10.00 -10.69 -0.34
C GLU A 174 8.66 -10.00 -0.56
N LEU A 175 7.55 -10.76 -0.56
CA LEU A 175 6.23 -10.17 -0.67
C LEU A 175 5.89 -9.31 0.55
N ILE A 176 6.21 -9.76 1.77
CA ILE A 176 5.98 -8.97 3.00
C ILE A 176 6.74 -7.66 2.94
N VAL A 177 8.00 -7.68 2.50
CA VAL A 177 8.81 -6.47 2.28
C VAL A 177 8.17 -5.58 1.22
N ALA A 178 7.73 -6.14 0.09
CA ALA A 178 7.05 -5.41 -0.98
C ALA A 178 5.72 -4.79 -0.55
N LEU A 179 4.99 -5.42 0.37
CA LEU A 179 3.74 -4.89 0.94
C LEU A 179 3.97 -3.75 1.93
N CYS A 180 5.15 -3.69 2.56
CA CYS A 180 5.51 -2.66 3.54
C CYS A 180 6.10 -1.39 2.90
N ASN A 181 6.63 -1.49 1.69
CA ASN A 181 7.24 -0.39 0.92
C ASN A 181 6.23 0.32 -0.01
#